data_AF-A0A6S7E8B8-F1
#
_entry.id   AF-A0A6S7E8B8-F1
#
_cell.length_a   1.000
_cell.length_b   1.000
_cell.length_c   1.000
_cell.angle_alpha   90.00
_cell.angle_beta   90.00
_cell.angle_gamma   90.00
#
_symmetry.space_group_name_H-M   'P 1'
#
loop_
_entity.id
_entity.type
_entity.pdbx_description
1 polymer ?
#
loop_
_entity_poly.entity_id
_entity_poly.type
_entity_poly.pdbx_seq_one_letter_code
_entity_poly.pdbx_strand_id
1 'polypeptide(L)'
;MNAPATSRRPTSRPAARIAALLIPLGIAATPLPSFADLPTLEDPSRGTGSGIMQTLQNYGYDIVLLIALLVVASMFVGVCYHAYTRYAEIHTGRATWGQFGLTVAVGAILLVVGIWLLTKATGVL
;
A
#
# COMPACT_ATOMS: atom_id res chain seq x y z
N MET A 1 -93.96 10.18 6.73
CA MET A 1 -93.71 9.99 8.18
C MET A 1 -92.49 9.09 8.34
N ASN A 2 -91.59 9.50 9.23
CA ASN A 2 -90.17 9.13 9.27
C ASN A 2 -89.91 7.68 9.70
N ALA A 3 -88.84 7.09 9.17
CA ALA A 3 -88.31 5.77 9.54
C ALA A 3 -87.56 5.80 10.88
N PRO A 4 -87.46 4.67 11.63
CA PRO A 4 -86.52 4.56 12.74
C PRO A 4 -85.15 4.09 12.25
N ALA A 5 -84.11 4.85 12.59
CA ALA A 5 -82.72 4.51 12.32
C ALA A 5 -82.25 3.41 13.28
N THR A 6 -81.85 2.25 12.75
CA THR A 6 -81.14 1.22 13.50
C THR A 6 -79.66 1.57 13.53
N SER A 7 -79.18 2.03 14.68
CA SER A 7 -77.77 2.33 14.93
C SER A 7 -76.95 1.04 15.00
N ARG A 8 -76.19 0.70 13.94
CA ARG A 8 -75.14 -0.31 14.00
C ARG A 8 -73.85 0.33 14.48
N ARG A 9 -73.43 -0.03 15.69
CA ARG A 9 -72.10 0.29 16.23
C ARG A 9 -71.06 -0.56 15.48
N PRO A 10 -70.08 0.01 14.77
CA PRO A 10 -68.98 -0.79 14.24
C PRO A 10 -68.04 -1.12 15.40
N THR A 11 -67.90 -2.41 15.66
CA THR A 11 -66.89 -2.98 16.54
C THR A 11 -65.50 -2.59 16.05
N SER A 12 -64.67 -2.16 16.99
CA SER A 12 -63.28 -1.77 16.79
C SER A 12 -62.49 -2.85 16.05
N ARG A 13 -61.64 -2.46 15.09
CA ARG A 13 -60.70 -3.33 14.37
C ARG A 13 -59.35 -3.34 15.11
N PRO A 14 -59.09 -4.25 16.07
CA PRO A 14 -57.80 -4.29 16.77
C PRO A 14 -56.64 -4.70 15.85
N ALA A 15 -56.92 -5.41 14.75
CA ALA A 15 -55.93 -5.91 13.81
C ALA A 15 -55.15 -4.79 13.07
N ALA A 16 -55.76 -3.61 12.87
CA ALA A 16 -55.12 -2.50 12.16
C ALA A 16 -53.96 -1.88 12.95
N ARG A 17 -53.99 -1.93 14.28
CA ARG A 17 -52.93 -1.35 15.14
C ARG A 17 -51.69 -2.23 15.22
N ILE A 18 -51.86 -3.55 15.14
CA ILE A 18 -50.75 -4.51 15.19
C ILE A 18 -49.98 -4.47 13.86
N ALA A 19 -50.69 -4.41 12.73
CA ALA A 19 -50.06 -4.26 11.42
C ALA A 19 -49.28 -2.94 11.29
N ALA A 20 -49.79 -1.84 11.86
CA ALA A 20 -49.12 -0.53 11.79
C ALA A 20 -47.79 -0.46 12.57
N LEU A 21 -47.61 -1.27 13.62
CA LEU A 21 -46.39 -1.28 14.42
C LEU A 21 -45.28 -2.15 13.83
N LEU A 22 -45.63 -3.12 12.98
CA LEU A 22 -44.69 -4.07 12.38
C LEU A 22 -44.00 -3.54 11.11
N ILE A 23 -44.60 -2.54 10.46
CA ILE A 23 -44.03 -1.87 9.28
C ILE A 23 -42.71 -1.14 9.59
N PRO A 24 -42.60 -0.28 10.64
CA PRO A 24 -41.33 0.39 10.95
C PRO A 24 -40.26 -0.58 11.46
N LEU A 25 -40.65 -1.68 12.13
CA LEU A 25 -39.71 -2.72 12.57
C LEU A 25 -39.13 -3.52 11.38
N GLY A 26 -39.94 -3.77 10.35
CA GLY A 26 -39.49 -4.39 9.10
C GLY A 26 -38.52 -3.52 8.31
N ILE A 27 -38.71 -2.19 8.32
CA ILE A 27 -37.79 -1.22 7.68
C ILE A 27 -36.48 -1.09 8.48
N ALA A 28 -36.54 -1.15 9.82
CA ALA A 28 -35.35 -1.11 10.67
C ALA A 28 -34.54 -2.42 10.63
N ALA A 29 -35.16 -3.54 10.24
CA ALA A 29 -34.53 -4.86 10.14
C ALA A 29 -33.94 -5.17 8.76
N THR A 30 -34.10 -4.30 7.75
CA THR A 30 -33.39 -4.48 6.49
C THR A 30 -31.91 -4.20 6.72
N PRO A 31 -31.00 -5.16 6.46
CA PRO A 31 -29.58 -4.89 6.54
C PRO A 31 -29.27 -3.73 5.58
N LEU A 32 -28.68 -2.66 6.12
CA LEU A 32 -28.14 -1.59 5.30
C LEU A 32 -27.16 -2.23 4.29
N PRO A 33 -27.16 -1.82 3.01
CA PRO A 33 -26.16 -2.28 2.08
C PRO A 33 -24.78 -1.96 2.65
N SER A 34 -24.07 -2.99 3.10
CA SER A 34 -22.66 -2.87 3.45
C SER A 34 -21.90 -2.88 2.13
N PHE A 35 -21.51 -1.70 1.67
CA PHE A 35 -20.45 -1.61 0.67
C PHE A 35 -19.19 -2.13 1.36
N ALA A 36 -18.70 -3.30 0.93
CA ALA A 36 -17.35 -3.69 1.25
C ALA A 36 -16.45 -2.64 0.59
N ASP A 37 -15.94 -1.70 1.38
CA ASP A 37 -14.86 -0.83 0.93
C ASP A 37 -13.65 -1.76 0.72
N LEU A 38 -13.46 -2.20 -0.53
CA LEU A 38 -12.32 -3.03 -0.86
C LEU A 38 -11.07 -2.19 -0.59
N PRO A 39 -10.02 -2.75 0.05
CA PRO A 39 -8.75 -2.05 0.18
C PRO A 39 -8.35 -1.48 -1.18
N THR A 40 -8.23 -0.15 -1.25
CA THR A 40 -7.79 0.52 -2.47
C THR A 40 -6.33 0.17 -2.68
N LEU A 41 -6.01 -0.44 -3.83
CA LEU A 41 -4.61 -0.62 -4.22
C LEU A 41 -4.03 0.76 -4.57
N GLU A 42 -2.85 1.03 -4.02
CA GLU A 42 -2.08 2.22 -4.40
C GLU A 42 -1.68 2.09 -5.87
N ASP A 43 -1.94 3.14 -6.66
CA ASP A 43 -1.53 3.14 -8.07
C ASP A 43 -0.01 3.03 -8.20
N PRO A 44 0.50 2.38 -9.26
CA PRO A 44 1.95 2.29 -9.48
C PRO A 44 2.54 3.69 -9.71
N SER A 45 3.82 3.88 -9.41
CA SER A 45 4.48 5.20 -9.45
C SER A 45 4.47 5.88 -10.82
N ARG A 46 4.31 5.08 -11.89
CA ARG A 46 4.21 5.53 -13.28
C ARG A 46 2.75 5.60 -13.80
N GLY A 47 1.77 5.39 -12.93
CA GLY A 47 0.33 5.39 -13.21
C GLY A 47 -0.19 4.08 -13.82
N THR A 48 -1.51 3.89 -13.80
CA THR A 48 -2.18 2.63 -14.19
C THR A 48 -2.06 2.33 -15.70
N GLY A 49 -1.78 3.34 -16.53
CA GLY A 49 -1.65 3.18 -17.99
C GLY A 49 -2.99 2.95 -18.71
N SER A 50 -2.94 2.52 -19.97
CA SER A 50 -4.14 2.35 -20.81
C SER A 50 -4.81 0.96 -20.67
N GLY A 51 -4.21 0.02 -19.94
CA GLY A 51 -4.76 -1.33 -19.77
C GLY A 51 -3.98 -2.19 -18.77
N ILE A 52 -4.56 -3.35 -18.41
CA ILE A 52 -4.10 -4.22 -17.31
C ILE A 52 -2.64 -4.69 -17.48
N MET A 53 -2.22 -4.99 -18.72
CA MET A 53 -0.84 -5.40 -19.00
C MET A 53 0.16 -4.30 -18.64
N GLN A 54 -0.16 -3.05 -18.98
CA GLN A 54 0.68 -1.90 -18.69
C GLN A 54 0.68 -1.58 -17.19
N THR A 55 -0.47 -1.72 -16.52
CA THR A 55 -0.57 -1.60 -15.06
C THR A 55 0.36 -2.59 -14.36
N LEU A 56 0.34 -3.87 -14.79
CA LEU A 56 1.18 -4.91 -14.20
C LEU A 56 2.67 -4.67 -14.46
N GLN A 57 3.04 -4.19 -15.64
CA GLN A 57 4.42 -3.79 -15.94
C GLN A 57 4.89 -2.64 -15.05
N ASN A 58 4.04 -1.63 -14.80
CA ASN A 58 4.38 -0.49 -13.95
C ASN A 58 4.55 -0.89 -12.48
N TYR A 59 3.74 -1.83 -11.96
CA TYR A 59 4.02 -2.44 -10.65
C TYR A 59 5.31 -3.26 -10.65
N GLY A 60 5.59 -3.98 -11.74
CA GLY A 60 6.86 -4.70 -11.92
C GLY A 60 8.07 -3.76 -11.85
N TYR A 61 7.98 -2.59 -12.49
CA TYR A 61 8.99 -1.54 -12.41
C TYR A 61 9.23 -1.07 -10.97
N ASP A 62 8.16 -0.81 -10.22
CA ASP A 62 8.26 -0.36 -8.83
C ASP A 62 8.96 -1.40 -7.94
N ILE A 63 8.60 -2.69 -8.08
CA ILE A 63 9.24 -3.78 -7.34
C ILE A 63 10.73 -3.88 -7.69
N VAL A 64 11.08 -3.84 -8.98
CA VAL A 64 12.49 -3.88 -9.42
C VAL A 64 13.26 -2.68 -8.88
N LEU A 65 12.64 -1.49 -8.84
CA LEU A 65 13.26 -0.30 -8.28
C LEU A 65 13.51 -0.42 -6.77
N LEU A 66 12.59 -1.01 -6.02
CA LEU A 66 12.78 -1.31 -4.60
C LEU A 66 13.93 -2.31 -4.37
N ILE A 67 14.01 -3.37 -5.18
CA ILE A 67 15.12 -4.33 -5.13
C ILE A 67 16.44 -3.64 -5.49
N ALA A 68 16.44 -2.80 -6.51
CA ALA A 68 17.62 -2.03 -6.92
C ALA A 68 18.14 -1.16 -5.76
N LEU A 69 17.23 -0.47 -5.05
CA LEU A 69 17.57 0.30 -3.87
C LEU A 69 18.18 -0.56 -2.77
N LEU A 70 17.61 -1.74 -2.50
CA LEU A 70 18.14 -2.69 -1.53
C LEU A 70 19.56 -3.17 -1.89
N VAL A 71 19.80 -3.46 -3.17
CA VAL A 71 21.13 -3.85 -3.66
C VAL A 71 22.14 -2.73 -3.44
N VAL A 72 21.83 -1.50 -3.85
CA VAL A 72 22.72 -0.33 -3.65
C VAL A 72 23.01 -0.12 -2.16
N ALA A 73 22.00 -0.22 -1.31
CA ALA A 73 22.17 -0.12 0.15
C ALA A 73 23.14 -1.20 0.66
N SER A 74 22.99 -2.45 0.21
CA SER A 74 23.88 -3.54 0.62
C SER A 74 25.33 -3.33 0.16
N MET A 75 25.54 -2.81 -1.06
CA MET A 75 26.87 -2.46 -1.56
C MET A 75 27.51 -1.37 -0.71
N PHE A 76 26.74 -0.34 -0.35
CA PHE A 76 27.21 0.75 0.51
C PHE A 76 27.63 0.23 1.89
N VAL A 77 26.82 -0.63 2.51
CA VAL A 77 27.16 -1.27 3.78
C VAL A 77 28.46 -2.07 3.68
N GLY A 78 28.66 -2.82 2.59
CA GLY A 78 29.91 -3.56 2.35
C GLY A 78 31.15 -2.64 2.27
N VAL A 79 31.04 -1.51 1.55
CA VAL A 79 32.12 -0.51 1.46
C VAL A 79 32.41 0.11 2.83
N CYS A 80 31.37 0.49 3.59
CA CYS A 80 31.52 1.03 4.93
C CYS A 80 32.16 0.03 5.89
N TYR A 81 31.77 -1.24 5.82
CA TYR A 81 32.34 -2.30 6.64
C TYR A 81 33.85 -2.45 6.36
N HIS A 82 34.23 -2.49 5.09
CA HIS A 82 35.63 -2.61 4.70
C HIS A 82 36.46 -1.38 5.11
N ALA A 83 35.90 -0.17 4.96
CA ALA A 83 36.52 1.06 5.43
C ALA A 83 36.68 1.06 6.96
N TYR A 84 35.67 0.61 7.71
CA TYR A 84 35.70 0.53 9.16
C TYR A 84 36.83 -0.38 9.65
N THR A 85 37.01 -1.57 9.06
CA THR A 85 38.12 -2.46 9.41
C THR A 85 39.48 -1.79 9.18
N ARG A 86 39.68 -1.14 8.03
CA ARG A 86 40.94 -0.43 7.74
C ARG A 86 41.18 0.75 8.67
N TYR A 87 40.12 1.46 9.06
CA TYR A 87 40.19 2.55 10.03
C TYR A 87 40.62 2.06 11.42
N ALA A 88 40.07 0.93 11.88
CA ALA A 88 40.48 0.31 13.14
C ALA A 88 41.96 -0.12 13.10
N GLU A 89 42.43 -0.65 11.98
CA GLU A 89 43.83 -1.05 11.82
C GLU A 89 44.80 0.12 11.87
N ILE A 90 44.41 1.32 11.40
CA ILE A 90 45.23 2.55 11.52
C ILE A 90 45.51 2.86 12.99
N HIS A 91 44.50 2.73 13.86
CA HIS A 91 44.66 3.00 15.28
C HIS A 91 45.60 2.00 15.99
N THR A 92 45.75 0.81 15.42
CA THR A 92 46.71 -0.21 15.90
C THR A 92 48.08 -0.13 15.21
N GLY A 93 48.31 0.84 14.32
CA GLY A 93 49.55 1.00 13.57
C GLY A 93 49.77 -0.03 12.45
N ARG A 94 48.75 -0.84 12.11
CA ARG A 94 48.81 -1.91 11.10
C ARG A 94 48.45 -1.44 9.69
N ALA A 95 47.93 -0.22 9.57
CA ALA A 95 47.54 0.39 8.31
C ALA A 95 47.89 1.89 8.31
N THR A 96 47.95 2.49 7.12
CA THR A 96 48.21 3.93 6.95
C THR A 96 46.97 4.65 6.44
N TRP A 97 46.89 5.96 6.70
CA TRP A 97 45.85 6.84 6.17
C TRP A 97 45.76 6.82 4.64
N GLY A 98 46.90 6.68 3.95
CA GLY A 98 46.92 6.55 2.50
C GLY A 98 46.25 5.26 2.01
N GLN A 99 46.51 4.13 2.69
CA GLN A 99 45.88 2.85 2.35
C GLN A 99 44.38 2.86 2.63
N PHE A 100 43.95 3.49 3.72
CA PHE A 100 42.52 3.71 3.99
C PHE A 100 41.86 4.57 2.92
N GLY A 101 42.48 5.70 2.56
CA GLY A 101 41.95 6.61 1.53
C GLY A 101 41.81 5.91 0.17
N LEU A 102 42.79 5.07 -0.20
CA LEU A 102 42.75 4.30 -1.44
C LEU A 102 41.60 3.28 -1.42
N THR A 103 41.44 2.54 -0.32
CA THR A 103 40.31 1.61 -0.13
C THR A 103 38.96 2.32 -0.25
N VAL A 104 38.79 3.47 0.41
CA VAL A 104 37.55 4.26 0.35
C VAL A 104 37.30 4.79 -1.06
N ALA A 105 38.34 5.27 -1.75
CA ALA A 105 38.23 5.77 -3.12
C ALA A 105 37.79 4.67 -4.10
N VAL A 106 38.39 3.48 -4.01
CA VAL A 106 37.98 2.31 -4.82
C VAL A 106 36.54 1.93 -4.49
N GLY A 107 36.16 1.88 -3.21
CA GLY A 107 34.79 1.61 -2.79
C GLY A 107 33.78 2.62 -3.36
N ALA A 108 34.12 3.91 -3.36
CA ALA A 108 33.27 4.95 -3.94
C ALA A 108 33.09 4.78 -5.46
N ILE A 109 34.17 4.46 -6.20
CA ILE A 109 34.10 4.19 -7.64
C ILE A 109 33.20 2.98 -7.91
N LEU A 110 33.35 1.90 -7.13
CA LEU A 110 32.51 0.71 -7.27
C LEU A 110 31.02 1.02 -7.03
N LEU A 111 30.70 1.87 -6.06
CA LEU A 111 29.32 2.32 -5.84
C LEU A 111 28.78 3.14 -7.00
N VAL A 112 29.56 4.09 -7.52
CA VAL A 112 29.15 4.91 -8.67
C VAL A 112 28.86 4.03 -9.88
N VAL A 113 29.77 3.09 -10.19
CA VAL A 113 29.58 2.15 -11.30
C VAL A 113 28.39 1.23 -11.05
N GLY A 114 28.22 0.73 -9.82
CA GLY A 114 27.11 -0.13 -9.43
C GLY A 114 25.75 0.56 -9.62
N ILE A 115 25.60 1.76 -9.05
CA ILE A 115 24.39 2.58 -9.19
C ILE A 115 24.13 2.92 -10.66
N TRP A 116 25.18 3.25 -11.42
CA TRP A 116 25.05 3.56 -12.84
C TRP A 116 24.54 2.37 -13.65
N LEU A 117 25.12 1.18 -13.45
CA LEU A 117 24.67 -0.05 -14.11
C LEU A 117 23.23 -0.41 -13.74
N LEU A 118 22.86 -0.29 -12.46
CA LEU A 118 21.51 -0.55 -12.00
C LEU A 118 20.51 0.42 -12.63
N THR A 119 20.85 1.71 -12.70
CA THR A 119 20.05 2.74 -13.37
C THR A 119 19.87 2.44 -14.86
N LYS A 120 20.93 1.96 -15.52
CA LYS A 120 20.84 1.52 -16.92
C LYS A 120 19.96 0.29 -17.08
N ALA A 121 20.06 -0.68 -16.17
CA ALA A 121 19.24 -1.89 -16.18
C ALA A 121 17.75 -1.57 -15.97
N THR A 122 17.40 -0.69 -15.03
CA THR A 122 16.01 -0.26 -14.82
C THR A 122 15.44 0.49 -16.02
N GLY A 123 16.29 1.18 -16.81
CA GLY A 123 15.85 1.89 -18.02
C GLY A 123 15.52 0.99 -19.22
N VAL A 124 15.91 -0.30 -19.18
CA VAL A 124 15.52 -1.29 -20.20
C VAL A 124 14.13 -1.87 -19.94
N LEU A 125 13.65 -1.74 -18.70
CA LEU A 125 12.35 -2.23 -18.23
C LEU A 125 11.23 -1.21 -18.51
#